data_AF-A0A1U7SZW4-F1
#
_entry.id   AF-A0A1U7SZW4-F1
#
_cell.length_a   1.000
_cell.length_b   1.000
_cell.length_c   1.000
_cell.angle_alpha   90.00
_cell.angle_beta   90.00
_cell.angle_gamma   90.00
#
_symmetry.space_group_name_H-M   'P 1'
#
loop_
_entity.id
_entity.type
_entity.pdbx_description
1 polymer ?
#
loop_
_entity_poly.entity_id
_entity_poly.type
_entity_poly.pdbx_seq_one_letter_code
_entity_poly.pdbx_strand_id
1 'polypeptide(L)'
;MKVAPGSLWPSREQLCELEAEEREWHPSLAAMQESLRGKQLAAEEKRRAREQCIAECMAKMPQMIENWRRQQRERWEKDQAAKERKARLQAEAQERLGYHVDPRSTRFQELLQDLEKQQRKRLKEEKQRQKKEARAAAMAATETQDPAASEACST
;
A
#
# COMPACT_ATOMS: atom_id res chain seq x y z
N MET A 1 9.84 -76.74 -41.94
CA MET A 1 9.57 -76.93 -40.50
C MET A 1 8.23 -76.27 -40.19
N LYS A 2 7.31 -76.96 -39.49
CA LYS A 2 6.02 -76.38 -39.07
C LYS A 2 6.18 -75.87 -37.63
N VAL A 3 5.95 -74.58 -37.41
CA VAL A 3 5.98 -73.97 -36.06
C VAL A 3 4.69 -74.37 -35.33
N ALA A 4 4.81 -74.70 -34.04
CA ALA A 4 3.65 -74.99 -33.22
C ALA A 4 2.82 -73.71 -33.00
N PRO A 5 1.52 -73.68 -33.32
CA PRO A 5 0.70 -72.48 -33.21
C PRO A 5 0.57 -71.96 -31.78
N GLY A 6 0.73 -72.82 -30.77
CA GLY A 6 0.75 -72.43 -29.36
C GLY A 6 1.98 -71.62 -28.95
N SER A 7 3.07 -71.66 -29.71
CA SER A 7 4.28 -70.86 -29.46
C SER A 7 4.16 -69.41 -29.92
N LEU A 8 3.04 -69.04 -30.55
CA LEU A 8 2.77 -67.68 -31.02
C LEU A 8 2.21 -66.77 -29.93
N TRP A 9 1.67 -67.37 -28.85
CA TRP A 9 1.13 -66.63 -27.71
C TRP A 9 2.22 -66.38 -26.68
N PRO A 10 2.13 -65.27 -25.91
CA PRO A 10 3.08 -64.98 -24.85
C PRO A 10 3.18 -66.13 -23.85
N SER A 11 4.37 -66.34 -23.30
CA SER A 11 4.53 -67.18 -22.12
C SER A 11 3.83 -66.54 -20.93
N ARG A 12 3.59 -67.30 -19.86
CA ARG A 12 2.93 -66.79 -18.66
C ARG A 12 3.69 -65.62 -18.02
N GLU A 13 5.02 -65.67 -18.03
CA GLU A 13 5.88 -64.61 -17.49
C GLU A 13 5.76 -63.34 -18.35
N GLN A 14 5.85 -63.48 -19.67
CA GLN A 14 5.68 -62.38 -20.62
C GLN A 14 4.29 -61.74 -20.51
N LEU A 15 3.24 -62.54 -20.30
CA LEU A 15 1.89 -62.02 -20.10
C LEU A 15 1.79 -61.20 -18.82
N CYS A 16 2.37 -61.67 -17.71
CA CYS A 16 2.37 -60.92 -16.46
C CYS A 16 3.15 -59.60 -16.55
N GLU A 17 4.27 -59.59 -17.28
CA GLU A 17 5.04 -58.36 -17.56
C GLU A 17 4.22 -57.37 -18.39
N LEU A 18 3.60 -57.84 -19.48
CA LEU A 18 2.73 -57.01 -20.34
C LEU A 18 1.53 -56.44 -19.57
N GLU A 19 0.87 -57.24 -18.72
CA GLU A 19 -0.23 -56.75 -17.88
C GLU A 19 0.23 -55.71 -16.85
N ALA A 20 1.43 -55.85 -16.30
CA ALA A 20 1.99 -54.89 -15.36
C ALA A 20 2.32 -53.56 -16.05
N GLU A 21 2.94 -53.63 -17.24
CA GLU A 21 3.21 -52.47 -18.08
C GLU A 21 1.91 -51.77 -18.49
N GLU A 22 0.90 -52.52 -18.91
CA GLU A 22 -0.40 -51.95 -19.27
C GLU A 22 -1.05 -51.23 -18.10
N ARG A 23 -1.03 -51.82 -16.90
CA ARG A 23 -1.61 -51.18 -15.71
C ARG A 23 -0.86 -49.91 -15.28
N GLU A 24 0.45 -49.88 -15.48
CA GLU A 24 1.29 -48.72 -15.13
C GLU A 24 1.06 -47.56 -16.12
N TRP A 25 1.07 -47.84 -17.42
CA TRP A 25 1.06 -46.81 -18.46
C TRP A 25 -0.34 -46.49 -18.99
N HIS A 26 -1.28 -47.44 -18.92
CA HIS A 26 -2.64 -47.34 -19.43
C HIS A 26 -3.65 -47.40 -18.27
N PRO A 27 -3.89 -46.27 -17.59
CA PRO A 27 -4.87 -46.23 -16.51
C PRO A 27 -6.26 -46.54 -17.06
N SER A 28 -7.13 -47.03 -16.18
CA SER A 28 -8.52 -47.31 -16.54
C SER A 28 -9.26 -46.02 -16.95
N LEU A 29 -10.29 -46.17 -17.77
CA LEU A 29 -11.13 -45.04 -18.20
C LEU A 29 -11.73 -44.28 -17.01
N ALA A 30 -12.12 -44.99 -15.94
CA ALA A 30 -12.65 -44.38 -14.72
C ALA A 30 -11.60 -43.49 -14.03
N ALA A 31 -10.37 -43.97 -13.87
CA ALA A 31 -9.26 -43.20 -13.29
C ALA A 31 -8.95 -41.94 -14.12
N MET A 32 -9.00 -42.06 -15.46
CA MET A 32 -8.82 -40.91 -16.35
C MET A 32 -9.95 -39.87 -16.16
N GLN A 33 -11.21 -40.30 -16.10
CA GLN A 33 -12.35 -39.40 -15.89
C GLN A 33 -12.28 -38.69 -14.53
N GLU A 34 -11.91 -39.39 -13.46
CA GLU A 34 -11.71 -38.79 -12.13
C GLU A 34 -10.58 -37.77 -12.13
N SER A 35 -9.45 -38.08 -12.78
CA SER A 35 -8.35 -37.12 -12.90
C SER A 35 -8.75 -35.85 -13.64
N LEU A 36 -9.57 -35.96 -14.69
CA LEU A 36 -10.07 -34.82 -15.45
C LEU A 36 -11.07 -34.01 -14.63
N ARG A 37 -11.99 -34.65 -13.91
CA ARG A 37 -12.91 -33.98 -12.99
C ARG A 37 -12.14 -33.21 -11.90
N GLY A 38 -11.13 -33.84 -11.30
CA GLY A 38 -10.27 -33.17 -10.31
C GLY A 38 -9.55 -31.95 -10.87
N LYS A 39 -8.98 -32.06 -12.08
CA LYS A 39 -8.34 -30.93 -12.78
C LYS A 39 -9.33 -29.80 -13.10
N GLN A 40 -10.54 -30.13 -13.55
CA GLN A 40 -11.59 -29.17 -13.87
C GLN A 40 -12.03 -28.41 -12.62
N LEU A 41 -12.33 -29.12 -11.52
CA LEU A 41 -12.71 -28.50 -10.25
C LEU A 41 -11.62 -27.56 -9.73
N ALA A 42 -10.37 -28.02 -9.70
CA ALA A 42 -9.25 -27.18 -9.26
C ALA A 42 -9.05 -25.94 -10.15
N ALA A 43 -9.26 -26.06 -11.47
CA ALA A 43 -9.19 -24.93 -12.39
C ALA A 43 -10.35 -23.94 -12.16
N GLU A 44 -11.56 -24.44 -11.93
CA GLU A 44 -12.72 -23.61 -11.61
C GLU A 44 -12.56 -22.88 -10.28
N GLU A 45 -12.09 -23.54 -9.24
CA GLU A 45 -11.83 -22.92 -7.93
C GLU A 45 -10.79 -21.80 -8.06
N LYS A 46 -9.69 -22.04 -8.78
CA LYS A 46 -8.69 -21.00 -9.07
C LYS A 46 -9.29 -19.84 -9.84
N ARG A 47 -10.15 -20.11 -10.83
CA ARG A 47 -10.83 -19.07 -11.61
C ARG A 47 -11.74 -18.23 -10.70
N ARG A 48 -12.59 -18.88 -9.89
CA ARG A 48 -13.51 -18.22 -8.96
C ARG A 48 -12.77 -17.37 -7.93
N ALA A 49 -11.70 -17.90 -7.32
CA ALA A 49 -10.89 -17.18 -6.36
C ALA A 49 -10.24 -15.93 -6.99
N ARG A 50 -9.76 -16.05 -8.24
CA ARG A 50 -9.22 -14.91 -8.99
C ARG A 50 -10.30 -13.86 -9.28
N GLU A 51 -11.47 -14.28 -9.74
CA GLU A 51 -12.60 -13.40 -10.02
C GLU A 51 -13.09 -12.66 -8.77
N GLN A 52 -13.18 -13.35 -7.63
CA GLN A 52 -13.53 -12.75 -6.34
C GLN A 52 -12.51 -11.69 -5.90
N CYS A 53 -11.22 -12.03 -5.97
CA CYS A 53 -10.14 -11.08 -5.64
C CYS A 53 -10.19 -9.83 -6.54
N ILE A 54 -10.45 -10.01 -7.85
CA ILE A 54 -10.61 -8.89 -8.78
C ILE A 54 -11.84 -8.06 -8.39
N ALA A 55 -12.98 -8.69 -8.10
CA ALA A 55 -14.20 -7.99 -7.72
C ALA A 55 -14.01 -7.15 -6.44
N GLU A 56 -13.37 -7.71 -5.41
CA GLU A 56 -13.04 -6.99 -4.17
C GLU A 56 -12.10 -5.81 -4.40
N CYS A 57 -11.06 -6.00 -5.23
CA CYS A 57 -10.14 -4.93 -5.60
C CYS A 57 -10.87 -3.81 -6.37
N MET A 58 -11.72 -4.19 -7.32
CA MET A 58 -12.50 -3.25 -8.13
C MET A 58 -13.53 -2.49 -7.30
N ALA A 59 -14.12 -3.11 -6.27
CA ALA A 59 -15.02 -2.43 -5.34
C ALA A 59 -14.32 -1.33 -4.52
N LYS A 60 -13.05 -1.55 -4.14
CA LYS A 60 -12.23 -0.57 -3.38
C LYS A 60 -11.65 0.54 -4.27
N MET A 61 -11.57 0.31 -5.57
CA MET A 61 -10.88 1.16 -6.53
C MET A 61 -11.43 2.60 -6.61
N PRO A 62 -12.77 2.86 -6.62
CA PRO A 62 -13.32 4.22 -6.64
C PRO A 62 -12.87 5.09 -5.46
N GLN A 63 -12.90 4.53 -4.25
CA GLN A 63 -12.44 5.24 -3.04
C GLN A 63 -10.94 5.56 -3.13
N MET A 64 -10.13 4.63 -3.66
CA MET A 64 -8.71 4.87 -3.88
C MET A 64 -8.46 5.98 -4.91
N ILE A 65 -9.22 6.04 -6.00
CA ILE A 65 -9.14 7.13 -6.98
C ILE A 65 -9.46 8.46 -6.32
N GLU A 66 -10.53 8.56 -5.54
CA GLU A 66 -10.93 9.80 -4.88
C GLU A 66 -9.85 10.28 -3.90
N ASN A 67 -9.33 9.36 -3.09
CA ASN A 67 -8.23 9.64 -2.18
C ASN A 67 -6.98 10.11 -2.93
N TRP A 68 -6.62 9.47 -4.04
CA TRP A 68 -5.50 9.87 -4.87
C TRP A 68 -5.70 11.26 -5.48
N ARG A 69 -6.88 11.54 -6.05
CA ARG A 69 -7.23 12.86 -6.61
C ARG A 69 -7.17 13.95 -5.53
N ARG A 70 -7.65 13.66 -4.32
CA ARG A 70 -7.54 14.58 -3.18
C ARG A 70 -6.08 14.87 -2.84
N GLN A 71 -5.24 13.83 -2.73
CA GLN A 71 -3.81 14.01 -2.48
C GLN A 71 -3.11 14.81 -3.58
N GLN A 72 -3.49 14.62 -4.86
CA GLN A 72 -2.92 15.42 -5.95
C GLN A 72 -3.28 16.90 -5.81
N ARG A 73 -4.54 17.22 -5.48
CA ARG A 73 -4.96 18.61 -5.22
C ARG A 73 -4.23 19.21 -4.02
N GLU A 74 -4.15 18.49 -2.90
CA GLU A 74 -3.42 18.96 -1.73
C GLU A 74 -1.93 19.21 -2.01
N ARG A 75 -1.29 18.37 -2.83
CA ARG A 75 0.09 18.58 -3.26
C ARG A 75 0.21 19.81 -4.13
N TRP A 76 -0.68 19.97 -5.10
CA TRP A 76 -0.70 21.14 -5.97
C TRP A 76 -0.91 22.44 -5.18
N GLU A 77 -1.86 22.46 -4.24
CA GLU A 77 -2.10 23.60 -3.36
C GLU A 77 -0.90 23.93 -2.48
N LYS A 78 -0.23 22.91 -1.91
CA LYS A 78 1.01 23.10 -1.14
C LYS A 78 2.14 23.66 -2.00
N ASP A 79 2.27 23.19 -3.23
CA ASP A 79 3.27 23.68 -4.17
C ASP A 79 2.98 25.13 -4.57
N GLN A 80 1.72 25.49 -4.78
CA GLN A 80 1.33 26.89 -5.05
C GLN A 80 1.58 27.78 -3.83
N ALA A 81 1.17 27.35 -2.64
CA ALA A 81 1.45 28.10 -1.41
C ALA A 81 2.96 28.26 -1.15
N ALA A 82 3.78 27.25 -1.49
CA ALA A 82 5.23 27.34 -1.40
C ALA A 82 5.81 28.33 -2.42
N LYS A 83 5.29 28.34 -3.66
CA LYS A 83 5.68 29.33 -4.68
C LYS A 83 5.31 30.74 -4.26
N GLU A 84 4.09 30.96 -3.78
CA GLU A 84 3.64 32.26 -3.27
C GLU A 84 4.47 32.71 -2.07
N ARG A 85 4.72 31.81 -1.12
CA ARG A 85 5.58 32.12 0.04
C ARG A 85 6.99 32.53 -0.40
N LYS A 86 7.57 31.81 -1.36
CA LYS A 86 8.88 32.14 -1.92
C LYS A 86 8.84 33.49 -2.64
N ALA A 87 7.80 33.79 -3.41
CA ALA A 87 7.62 35.07 -4.09
C ALA A 87 7.51 36.23 -3.09
N ARG A 88 6.76 36.05 -1.98
CA ARG A 88 6.66 37.05 -0.89
C ARG A 88 8.02 37.33 -0.25
N LEU A 89 8.77 36.28 0.10
CA LEU A 89 10.12 36.41 0.65
C LEU A 89 11.08 37.11 -0.32
N GLN A 90 10.96 36.81 -1.62
CA GLN A 90 11.73 37.48 -2.66
C GLN A 90 11.39 38.96 -2.78
N ALA A 91 10.10 39.32 -2.72
CA ALA A 91 9.65 40.71 -2.72
C ALA A 91 10.17 41.47 -1.49
N GLU A 92 10.04 40.91 -0.29
CA GLU A 92 10.58 41.51 0.95
C GLU A 92 12.10 41.73 0.88
N ALA A 93 12.85 40.79 0.28
CA ALA A 93 14.28 40.93 0.07
C ALA A 93 14.61 42.01 -0.98
N GLN A 94 13.82 42.10 -2.06
CA GLN A 94 13.96 43.11 -3.10
C GLN A 94 13.64 44.52 -2.58
N GLU A 95 12.66 44.68 -1.70
CA GLU A 95 12.35 45.98 -1.07
C GLU A 95 13.52 46.47 -0.20
N ARG A 96 14.20 45.56 0.51
CA ARG A 96 15.32 45.90 1.39
C ARG A 96 16.62 46.22 0.65
N LEU A 97 16.89 45.52 -0.45
CA LEU A 97 18.13 45.68 -1.23
C LEU A 97 17.97 46.63 -2.43
N GLY A 98 16.72 46.93 -2.82
CA GLY A 98 16.37 47.71 -4.00
C GLY A 98 16.13 46.85 -5.25
N TYR A 99 15.33 47.38 -6.19
CA TYR A 99 14.90 46.70 -7.43
C TYR A 99 16.02 46.44 -8.46
N HIS A 100 17.23 46.98 -8.26
CA HIS A 100 18.37 46.82 -9.18
C HIS A 100 19.34 45.69 -8.79
N VAL A 101 19.00 44.88 -7.77
CA VAL A 101 19.85 43.77 -7.35
C VAL A 101 19.45 42.48 -8.05
N ASP A 102 20.41 41.85 -8.71
CA ASP A 102 20.19 40.57 -9.38
C ASP A 102 19.81 39.46 -8.38
N PRO A 103 18.75 38.67 -8.66
CA PRO A 103 18.31 37.57 -7.78
C PRO A 103 19.34 36.46 -7.57
N ARG A 104 20.37 36.41 -8.43
CA ARG A 104 21.48 35.45 -8.35
C ARG A 104 22.66 35.94 -7.53
N SER A 105 22.68 37.21 -7.13
CA SER A 105 23.78 37.77 -6.34
C SER A 105 23.90 37.07 -4.97
N THR A 106 25.13 36.95 -4.47
CA THR A 106 25.42 36.29 -3.18
C THR A 106 24.74 37.01 -2.02
N ARG A 107 24.80 38.35 -2.00
CA ARG A 107 24.17 39.20 -0.99
C ARG A 107 22.64 39.01 -0.89
N PHE A 108 21.97 38.79 -2.03
CA PHE A 108 20.52 38.53 -2.06
C PHE A 108 20.19 37.14 -1.51
N GLN A 109 20.99 36.13 -1.85
CA GLN A 109 20.81 34.77 -1.34
C GLN A 109 21.05 34.69 0.18
N GLU A 110 22.05 35.38 0.70
CA GLU A 110 22.32 35.46 2.14
C GLU A 110 21.14 36.11 2.89
N LEU A 111 20.64 37.25 2.39
CA LEU A 111 19.50 37.94 3.00
C LEU A 111 18.23 37.07 2.99
N LEU A 112 17.95 36.38 1.88
CA LEU A 112 16.84 35.43 1.79
C LEU A 112 16.98 34.29 2.79
N GLN A 113 18.18 33.72 2.93
CA GLN A 113 18.43 32.67 3.91
C GLN A 113 18.22 33.16 5.35
N ASP A 114 18.60 34.39 5.66
CA ASP A 114 18.40 34.96 6.99
C ASP A 114 16.92 35.25 7.29
N LEU A 115 16.16 35.75 6.31
CA LEU A 115 14.70 35.90 6.43
C LEU A 115 14.00 34.54 6.60
N GLU A 116 14.41 33.53 5.84
CA GLU A 116 13.91 32.16 6.01
C GLU A 116 14.23 31.58 7.39
N LYS A 117 15.45 31.78 7.90
CA LYS A 117 15.86 31.35 9.25
C LYS A 117 15.00 32.04 10.31
N GLN A 118 14.75 33.35 10.18
CA GLN A 118 13.91 34.10 11.11
C GLN A 118 12.46 33.60 11.10
N GLN A 119 11.86 33.39 9.93
CA GLN A 119 10.50 32.82 9.84
C GLN A 119 10.43 31.40 10.40
N ARG A 120 11.42 30.55 10.12
CA ARG A 120 11.49 29.19 10.67
C ARG A 120 11.60 29.19 12.20
N LYS A 121 12.36 30.13 12.78
CA LYS A 121 12.45 30.28 14.24
C LYS A 121 11.10 30.68 14.84
N ARG A 122 10.44 31.71 14.29
CA ARG A 122 9.10 32.17 14.72
C ARG A 122 8.06 31.05 14.67
N LEU A 123 7.96 30.34 13.55
CA LEU A 123 7.02 29.20 13.39
C LEU A 123 7.30 28.06 14.39
N LYS A 124 8.58 27.79 14.70
CA LYS A 124 8.94 26.78 15.71
C LYS A 124 8.52 27.21 17.11
N GLU A 125 8.75 28.47 17.48
CA GLU A 125 8.36 29.03 18.77
C GLU A 125 6.84 29.07 18.94
N GLU A 126 6.10 29.51 17.92
CA GLU A 126 4.63 29.48 17.90
C GLU A 126 4.08 28.06 18.05
N LYS A 127 4.64 27.10 17.29
CA LYS A 127 4.26 25.68 17.42
C LYS A 127 4.56 25.13 18.80
N GLN A 128 5.67 25.55 19.43
CA GLN A 128 5.99 25.16 20.81
C GLN A 128 5.02 25.78 21.81
N ARG A 129 4.64 27.06 21.64
CA ARG A 129 3.64 27.74 22.49
C ARG A 129 2.27 27.08 22.38
N GLN A 130 1.77 26.85 21.17
CA GLN A 130 0.50 26.15 20.93
C GLN A 130 0.49 24.73 21.52
N LYS A 131 1.61 24.00 21.44
CA LYS A 131 1.72 22.68 22.09
C LYS A 131 1.67 22.76 23.62
N LYS A 132 2.32 23.77 24.22
CA LYS A 132 2.28 24.01 25.67
C LYS A 132 0.87 24.40 26.11
N GLU A 133 0.20 25.26 25.35
CA GLU A 133 -1.18 25.68 25.59
C GLU A 133 -2.17 24.52 25.45
N ALA A 134 -2.06 23.70 24.39
CA ALA A 134 -2.89 22.51 24.23
C ALA A 134 -2.68 21.47 25.34
N ARG A 135 -1.43 21.31 25.81
CA ARG A 135 -1.13 20.44 26.95
C ARG A 135 -1.69 21.00 28.27
N ALA A 136 -1.56 22.30 28.51
CA ALA A 136 -2.15 22.95 29.67
C ALA A 136 -3.69 22.87 29.65
N ALA A 137 -4.32 23.05 28.48
CA ALA A 137 -5.77 22.90 28.31
C ALA A 137 -6.23 21.45 28.53
N ALA A 138 -5.46 20.45 28.07
CA ALA A 138 -5.75 19.05 28.34
C ALA A 138 -5.63 18.70 29.83
N MET A 139 -4.61 19.24 30.53
CA MET A 139 -4.44 19.05 31.98
C MET A 139 -5.57 19.73 32.79
N ALA A 140 -5.97 20.94 32.39
CA ALA A 140 -7.10 21.64 33.01
C ALA A 140 -8.45 20.93 32.76
N ALA A 141 -8.62 20.31 31.58
CA ALA A 141 -9.79 19.50 31.26
C ALA A 141 -9.83 18.17 32.03
N THR A 142 -8.68 17.59 32.38
CA THR A 142 -8.61 16.42 33.28
C THR A 142 -8.80 16.80 34.75
N GLU A 143 -8.27 17.94 35.20
CA GLU A 143 -8.43 18.43 36.59
C GLU A 143 -9.88 18.86 36.90
N THR A 144 -10.65 19.31 35.90
CA THR A 144 -12.08 19.60 36.07
C THR A 144 -12.98 18.36 36.10
N GLN A 145 -12.47 17.18 35.74
CA GLN A 145 -13.20 15.91 35.84
C GLN A 145 -12.93 15.14 37.15
N ASP A 146 -11.96 15.57 37.97
CA ASP A 146 -11.62 14.96 39.27
C ASP A 146 -11.82 15.91 40.47
N PRO A 147 -13.08 16.31 40.77
CA PRO A 147 -13.47 16.50 42.17
C PRO A 147 -14.78 15.78 42.55
N ALA A 148 -15.15 14.68 41.86
CA ALA A 148 -16.37 13.93 42.16
C ALA A 148 -16.18 12.44 42.51
N ALA A 149 -14.95 11.91 42.47
CA ALA A 149 -14.68 10.47 42.67
C ALA A 149 -14.08 10.11 44.05
N SER A 150 -13.94 11.04 45.00
CA SER A 150 -13.37 10.76 46.33
C SER A 150 -14.36 10.65 47.49
N GLU A 151 -15.67 10.74 47.27
CA GLU A 151 -16.68 10.60 48.35
C GLU A 151 -17.53 9.31 48.32
N ALA A 152 -17.36 8.41 47.35
CA ALA A 152 -18.22 7.22 47.21
C ALA A 152 -17.59 5.88 47.68
N CYS A 153 -16.72 5.89 48.69
CA CYS A 153 -16.18 4.66 49.31
C CYS A 153 -16.12 4.79 50.84
N SER A 154 -17.28 4.98 51.47
CA SER A 154 -17.53 4.62 52.87
C SER A 154 -19.02 4.73 53.16
N THR A 155 -19.77 3.65 52.91
CA THR A 155 -20.95 3.24 53.70
C THR A 155 -21.39 1.84 53.28
#